data_AF-A0A2W1AVC9-F1
#
_entry.id   AF-A0A2W1AVC9-F1
#
_cell.length_a   1.000
_cell.length_b   1.000
_cell.length_c   1.000
_cell.angle_alpha   90.00
_cell.angle_beta   90.00
_cell.angle_gamma   90.00
#
_symmetry.space_group_name_H-M   'P 1'
#
loop_
_entity.id
_entity.type
_entity.pdbx_description
1 polymer ?
#
loop_
_entity_poly.entity_id
_entity_poly.type
_entity_poly.pdbx_seq_one_letter_code
_entity_poly.pdbx_strand_id
1 'polypeptide(L)'
;MWQISAGAYARAISTALLLSIASLILIVGIYWYIGDALGYYMSLSGIVGLGLLLGRTVHWSTGGKRGRKLQWVAGTTTVVVGLVAGFLIGIGTLTLLAIVVATFLAVRTLEI
;
A
#
# COMPACT_ATOMS: atom_id res chain seq x y z
N MET A 1 14.71 -16.49 14.83
CA MET A 1 13.71 -15.43 14.56
C MET A 1 14.24 -14.11 15.11
N TRP A 2 14.56 -13.13 14.27
CA TRP A 2 14.99 -11.81 14.73
C TRP A 2 13.84 -11.11 15.45
N GLN A 3 13.98 -10.82 16.74
CA GLN A 3 13.00 -10.03 17.46
C GLN A 3 13.02 -8.59 16.91
N ILE A 4 11.91 -8.19 16.31
CA ILE A 4 11.71 -6.80 15.86
C ILE A 4 11.48 -5.96 17.11
N SER A 5 12.35 -4.98 17.36
CA SER A 5 12.20 -4.06 18.49
C SER A 5 10.95 -3.20 18.32
N ALA A 6 10.32 -2.81 19.43
CA ALA A 6 9.14 -1.95 19.42
C ALA A 6 9.37 -0.66 18.60
N GLY A 7 10.56 -0.07 18.68
CA GLY A 7 10.93 1.12 17.91
C GLY A 7 11.05 0.89 16.39
N ALA A 8 11.43 -0.30 15.94
CA ALA A 8 11.40 -0.63 14.50
C ALA A 8 9.96 -0.80 14.00
N TYR A 9 9.08 -1.35 14.84
CA TYR A 9 7.66 -1.51 14.51
C TYR A 9 6.91 -0.17 14.45
N ALA A 10 7.16 0.73 15.40
CA ALA A 10 6.59 2.09 15.39
C ALA A 10 7.02 2.90 14.14
N ARG A 11 8.28 2.74 13.70
CA ARG A 11 8.76 3.33 12.45
C ARG A 11 8.08 2.74 11.22
N ALA A 12 7.87 1.43 11.17
CA ALA A 12 7.11 0.78 10.09
C ALA A 12 5.69 1.34 9.98
N ILE A 13 4.98 1.45 11.11
CA ILE A 13 3.61 1.97 11.13
C ILE A 13 3.56 3.44 10.70
N SER A 14 4.39 4.29 11.29
CA SER A 14 4.39 5.73 10.96
C SER A 14 4.72 5.99 9.49
N THR A 15 5.75 5.31 8.95
CA THR A 15 6.08 5.43 7.52
C THR A 15 4.98 4.89 6.61
N ALA A 16 4.37 3.76 6.96
CA ALA A 16 3.26 3.20 6.21
C ALA A 16 2.06 4.17 6.17
N LEU A 17 1.72 4.80 7.30
CA LEU A 17 0.63 5.78 7.39
C LEU A 17 0.90 7.03 6.56
N LEU A 18 2.10 7.61 6.66
CA LEU A 18 2.47 8.80 5.89
C LEU A 18 2.43 8.53 4.38
N LEU A 19 2.99 7.41 3.95
CA LEU A 19 2.95 7.00 2.55
C LEU A 19 1.52 6.74 2.07
N SER A 20 0.68 6.17 2.93
CA SER A 20 -0.74 5.93 2.64
C SER A 20 -1.49 7.22 2.37
N ILE A 21 -1.31 8.23 3.22
CA ILE A 21 -1.95 9.54 3.05
C ILE A 21 -1.48 10.20 1.76
N ALA A 22 -0.17 10.26 1.53
CA ALA A 22 0.40 10.85 0.33
C ALA A 22 -0.11 10.15 -0.95
N SER A 23 -0.19 8.83 -0.93
CA SER A 23 -0.64 8.04 -2.07
C SER A 23 -2.14 8.16 -2.31
N LEU A 24 -2.96 8.27 -1.26
CA LEU A 24 -4.39 8.56 -1.41
C LEU A 24 -4.61 9.89 -2.12
N ILE A 25 -3.92 10.95 -1.67
CA ILE A 25 -3.98 12.27 -2.30
C ILE A 25 -3.58 12.17 -3.77
N LEU A 26 -2.51 11.44 -4.09
CA LEU A 26 -2.05 11.26 -5.46
C LEU A 26 -3.05 10.47 -6.32
N ILE A 27 -3.51 9.31 -5.86
CA ILE A 27 -4.42 8.41 -6.61
C ILE A 27 -5.76 9.10 -6.89
N VAL A 28 -6.30 9.78 -5.89
CA VAL A 28 -7.54 10.55 -6.02
C VAL A 28 -7.32 11.78 -6.89
N GLY A 29 -6.21 12.50 -6.69
CA GLY A 29 -5.85 13.65 -7.50
C GLY A 29 -5.71 13.31 -8.99
N ILE A 30 -5.07 12.17 -9.32
CA ILE A 30 -4.96 11.67 -10.69
C ILE A 30 -6.34 11.39 -11.28
N TYR A 31 -7.20 10.68 -10.54
CA TYR A 31 -8.55 10.36 -10.98
C TYR A 31 -9.35 11.62 -11.31
N TRP A 32 -9.34 12.59 -10.40
CA TRP A 32 -10.06 13.85 -10.56
C TRP A 32 -9.48 14.76 -11.65
N TYR A 33 -8.15 14.80 -11.81
CA TYR A 33 -7.48 15.67 -12.77
C TYR A 33 -7.64 15.19 -14.22
N ILE A 34 -7.43 13.89 -14.46
CA ILE A 34 -7.52 13.32 -15.81
C ILE A 34 -8.98 13.15 -16.23
N GLY A 35 -9.85 12.78 -15.29
CA GLY A 35 -11.23 12.41 -15.59
C GLY A 35 -11.34 11.11 -16.40
N ASP A 36 -12.57 10.63 -16.53
CA ASP A 36 -12.96 9.52 -17.39
C ASP A 36 -12.25 8.17 -17.12
N ALA A 37 -12.38 7.25 -18.07
CA ALA A 37 -11.87 5.89 -17.96
C ALA A 37 -10.33 5.84 -17.80
N LEU A 38 -9.61 6.78 -18.41
CA LEU A 38 -8.15 6.82 -18.30
C LEU A 38 -7.70 7.12 -16.87
N GLY A 39 -8.32 8.10 -16.21
CA GLY A 39 -8.07 8.41 -14.80
C GLY A 39 -8.31 7.18 -13.92
N TYR A 40 -9.40 6.45 -14.16
CA TYR A 40 -9.71 5.21 -13.44
C TYR A 40 -8.61 4.15 -13.59
N TYR A 41 -8.20 3.81 -14.81
CA TYR A 41 -7.15 2.80 -15.04
C TYR A 41 -5.79 3.22 -14.49
N MET A 42 -5.44 4.50 -14.58
CA MET A 42 -4.20 5.02 -14.00
C MET A 42 -4.24 4.92 -12.47
N SER A 43 -5.36 5.26 -11.83
CA SER A 43 -5.53 5.10 -10.39
C SER A 43 -5.43 3.63 -9.94
N LEU A 44 -5.95 2.68 -10.73
CA LEU A 44 -5.77 1.24 -10.47
C LEU A 44 -4.29 0.83 -10.51
N SER A 45 -3.53 1.31 -11.50
CA SER A 45 -2.08 1.06 -11.56
C SER A 45 -1.34 1.66 -10.36
N GLY A 46 -1.80 2.82 -9.88
CA GLY A 46 -1.32 3.46 -8.67
C GLY A 46 -1.56 2.63 -7.41
N ILE A 47 -2.76 2.03 -7.26
CA ILE A 47 -3.07 1.11 -6.16
C ILE A 47 -2.15 -0.11 -6.18
N VAL A 48 -1.91 -0.72 -7.35
CA VAL A 48 -0.98 -1.86 -7.47
C VAL A 48 0.45 -1.45 -7.10
N GLY A 49 0.92 -0.32 -7.62
CA GLY A 49 2.25 0.22 -7.33
C GLY A 49 2.44 0.56 -5.85
N LEU A 50 1.39 1.05 -5.18
CA LEU A 50 1.38 1.33 -3.75
C LEU A 50 1.72 0.09 -2.92
N GLY A 51 1.20 -1.09 -3.27
CA GLY A 51 1.53 -2.33 -2.57
C GLY A 51 3.03 -2.61 -2.54
N LEU A 52 3.70 -2.47 -3.69
CA LEU A 52 5.17 -2.60 -3.79
C LEU A 52 5.90 -1.54 -2.96
N LEU A 53 5.45 -0.28 -3.04
CA LEU A 53 6.06 0.83 -2.33
C LEU A 53 5.93 0.68 -0.82
N LEU A 54 4.76 0.28 -0.32
CA LEU A 54 4.55 0.03 1.11
C LEU A 54 5.46 -1.08 1.63
N GLY A 55 5.54 -2.20 0.92
CA GLY A 55 6.41 -3.30 1.28
C GLY A 55 7.89 -2.90 1.35
N ARG A 56 8.39 -2.18 0.33
CA ARG A 56 9.77 -1.65 0.32
C ARG A 56 10.02 -0.61 1.41
N THR A 57 9.08 0.30 1.62
CA THR A 57 9.23 1.39 2.59
C THR A 57 9.26 0.85 4.02
N VAL A 58 8.40 -0.13 4.33
CA VAL A 58 8.41 -0.84 5.62
C VAL A 58 9.72 -1.62 5.82
N HIS A 59 10.23 -2.26 4.76
CA HIS A 59 11.53 -2.94 4.81
C HIS A 59 12.67 -1.96 5.13
N TRP A 60 12.72 -0.82 4.45
CA TRP A 60 13.77 0.18 4.67
C TRP A 60 13.64 0.88 6.02
N SER A 61 12.43 1.23 6.46
CA SER A 61 12.20 1.91 7.74
C SER A 61 12.54 1.05 8.96
N THR A 62 12.52 -0.27 8.79
CA THR A 62 12.94 -1.25 9.82
C THR A 62 14.41 -1.64 9.74
N GLY A 63 15.19 -1.02 8.85
CA GLY A 63 16.62 -1.29 8.67
C GLY A 63 16.89 -2.60 7.92
N GLY A 64 16.06 -2.94 6.93
CA GLY A 64 16.20 -4.14 6.13
C GLY A 64 15.68 -5.41 6.82
N LYS A 65 14.88 -5.27 7.89
CA LYS A 65 14.29 -6.42 8.57
C LYS A 65 13.09 -6.95 7.79
N ARG A 66 12.85 -8.25 7.90
CA ARG A 66 11.69 -8.95 7.33
C ARG A 66 11.03 -9.80 8.40
N GLY A 67 9.75 -10.13 8.19
CA GLY A 67 9.03 -11.02 9.09
C GLY A 67 7.52 -10.80 9.08
N ARG A 68 6.82 -11.80 9.62
CA ARG A 68 5.36 -11.90 9.59
C ARG A 68 4.64 -10.69 10.19
N LYS A 69 5.19 -10.09 11.25
CA LYS A 69 4.59 -8.89 11.86
C LYS A 69 4.62 -7.66 10.94
N LEU A 70 5.67 -7.52 10.12
CA LEU A 70 5.79 -6.41 9.15
C LEU A 70 4.93 -6.67 7.91
N GLN A 71 4.80 -7.93 7.50
CA GLN A 71 3.87 -8.32 6.45
C GLN A 71 2.43 -7.94 6.81
N TRP A 72 2.02 -8.14 8.07
CA TRP A 72 0.70 -7.69 8.54
C TRP A 72 0.55 -6.17 8.45
N VAL A 73 1.55 -5.39 8.88
CA VAL A 73 1.48 -3.93 8.76
C VAL A 73 1.35 -3.52 7.29
N ALA A 74 2.26 -3.96 6.43
CA ALA A 74 2.25 -3.59 5.02
C ALA A 74 0.96 -4.06 4.31
N GLY A 75 0.55 -5.31 4.55
CA GLY A 75 -0.65 -5.90 3.96
C GLY A 75 -1.93 -5.22 4.41
N THR A 76 -2.15 -5.08 5.73
CA THR A 76 -3.35 -4.43 6.27
C THR A 76 -3.43 -2.97 5.85
N THR A 77 -2.32 -2.23 5.90
CA THR A 77 -2.30 -0.85 5.42
C THR A 77 -2.63 -0.76 3.92
N THR A 78 -2.08 -1.65 3.10
CA THR A 78 -2.38 -1.70 1.66
C THR A 78 -3.87 -1.95 1.40
N VAL A 79 -4.48 -2.90 2.13
CA VAL A 79 -5.92 -3.20 2.01
C VAL A 79 -6.75 -1.98 2.38
N VAL A 80 -6.48 -1.36 3.53
CA VAL A 80 -7.24 -0.18 3.98
C VAL A 80 -7.14 0.95 2.97
N VAL A 81 -5.93 1.28 2.52
CA VAL A 81 -5.71 2.34 1.52
C VAL A 81 -6.39 2.02 0.20
N GLY A 82 -6.25 0.80 -0.28
CA GLY A 82 -6.86 0.37 -1.53
C GLY A 82 -8.39 0.41 -1.49
N LEU A 83 -9.00 0.04 -0.37
CA LEU A 83 -10.44 0.14 -0.16
C LEU A 83 -10.91 1.61 -0.10
N VAL A 84 -10.18 2.47 0.62
CA VAL A 84 -10.49 3.91 0.70
C VAL A 84 -10.34 4.56 -0.67
N ALA A 85 -9.25 4.31 -1.38
CA ALA A 85 -9.02 4.79 -2.74
C ALA A 85 -10.13 4.31 -3.68
N GLY A 86 -10.46 3.01 -3.63
CA GLY A 86 -11.52 2.39 -4.40
C GLY A 86 -12.89 3.01 -4.13
N PHE A 87 -13.21 3.30 -2.87
CA PHE A 87 -14.45 4.00 -2.53
C PHE A 87 -14.53 5.40 -3.16
N LEU A 88 -13.40 6.12 -3.20
CA LEU A 88 -13.34 7.50 -3.72
C LEU A 88 -13.36 7.59 -5.25
N ILE A 89 -12.85 6.57 -5.97
CA ILE A 89 -12.77 6.56 -7.44
C ILE A 89 -13.80 5.64 -8.11
N GLY A 90 -14.51 4.82 -7.33
CA GLY A 90 -15.45 3.80 -7.80
C GLY A 90 -14.97 2.37 -7.54
N ILE A 91 -15.82 1.56 -6.92
CA ILE A 91 -15.55 0.15 -6.61
C ILE A 91 -16.04 -0.72 -7.76
N GLY A 92 -15.11 -1.41 -8.44
CA GLY A 92 -15.39 -2.45 -9.40
C GLY A 92 -14.56 -3.71 -9.16
N THR A 93 -14.82 -4.76 -9.96
CA THR A 93 -14.05 -6.01 -9.92
C THR A 93 -12.55 -5.79 -10.13
N LEU A 94 -12.18 -4.87 -11.02
CA LEU A 94 -10.79 -4.48 -11.26
C LEU A 94 -10.15 -3.79 -10.05
N THR A 95 -10.91 -2.99 -9.30
CA THR A 95 -10.45 -2.38 -8.05
C THR A 95 -10.12 -3.45 -7.02
N LEU A 96 -10.99 -4.43 -6.84
CA LEU A 96 -10.75 -5.55 -5.92
C LEU A 96 -9.53 -6.36 -6.34
N LEU A 97 -9.38 -6.65 -7.64
CA LEU A 97 -8.20 -7.34 -8.16
C LEU A 97 -6.92 -6.53 -7.90
N ALA A 98 -6.95 -5.22 -8.14
CA ALA A 98 -5.82 -4.33 -7.86
C ALA A 98 -5.42 -4.35 -6.38
N ILE A 99 -6.39 -4.35 -5.47
CA ILE A 99 -6.15 -4.45 -4.02
C ILE A 99 -5.51 -5.79 -3.66
N VAL A 100 -6.01 -6.90 -4.21
CA VAL A 100 -5.44 -8.23 -3.98
C VAL A 100 -4.00 -8.30 -4.47
N VAL A 101 -3.73 -7.82 -5.69
CA VAL A 101 -2.38 -7.78 -6.26
C VAL A 101 -1.47 -6.88 -5.43
N ALA A 102 -1.91 -5.67 -5.07
CA ALA A 102 -1.15 -4.75 -4.23
C ALA A 102 -0.78 -5.39 -2.88
N THR A 103 -1.75 -6.04 -2.24
CA THR A 103 -1.56 -6.71 -0.95
C THR A 103 -0.56 -7.85 -1.07
N PHE A 104 -0.70 -8.68 -2.11
CA PHE A 104 0.25 -9.75 -2.39
C PHE A 104 1.68 -9.21 -2.57
N LEU A 105 1.84 -8.14 -3.35
CA LEU A 105 3.15 -7.52 -3.57
C LEU A 105 3.73 -6.92 -2.27
N ALA A 106 2.89 -6.27 -1.46
CA ALA A 106 3.28 -5.71 -0.16
C ALA A 106 3.78 -6.79 0.82
N VAL A 107 3.11 -7.94 0.84
CA VAL A 107 3.49 -9.06 1.71
C VAL A 107 4.74 -9.76 1.17
N ARG A 108 4.79 -10.04 -0.13
CA ARG A 108 5.87 -10.80 -0.77
C ARG A 108 7.23 -10.11 -0.68
N THR A 109 7.26 -8.78 -0.72
CA THR A 109 8.50 -8.01 -0.51
C THR A 109 9.10 -8.17 0.88
N LEU A 110 8.31 -8.59 1.86
CA LEU A 110 8.69 -8.81 3.26
C LEU A 110 8.74 -10.31 3.61
N GLU A 111 8.60 -11.19 2.62
CA GLU A 111 8.74 -12.64 2.73
C GLU A 111 10.22 -13.02 2.89
N ILE A 112 10.45 -14.01 3.75
CA ILE A 112 11.78 -14.51 4.13
C ILE A 112 12.10 -15.68 3.22
#